data_AF-A0A409WQU5-F1
#
_entry.id   AF-A0A409WQU5-F1
#
_cell.length_a   1.000
_cell.length_b   1.000
_cell.length_c   1.000
_cell.angle_alpha   90.00
_cell.angle_beta   90.00
_cell.angle_gamma   90.00
#
_symmetry.space_group_name_H-M   'P 1'
#
loop_
_entity.id
_entity.type
_entity.pdbx_description
1 polymer ?
#
loop_
_entity_poly.entity_id
_entity_poly.type
_entity_poly.pdbx_seq_one_letter_code
_entity_poly.pdbx_strand_id
1 'polypeptide(L)'
;MLSTSFITSALLSSLSYVAAAPALVELSARQSITALTAAQISVFKPFTHFASTAYCQPSTTINWSCGANCAANRDFIPKASGGDGSSVQFWYVGFSSSQASVIVGHQGTDFSKIAADATDADAFLESLDSTLFPGVSSSVKAHSGFANEQAKTATKILAAVQSTIAAHKAKKVTVY
;
A
#
# COMPACT_ATOMS: atom_id res chain seq x y z
N MET A 1 60.41 9.60 -57.36
CA MET A 1 60.60 9.60 -55.90
C MET A 1 59.43 10.36 -55.31
N LEU A 2 58.36 9.64 -54.94
CA LEU A 2 57.10 10.24 -54.48
C LEU A 2 57.19 10.52 -52.98
N SER A 3 56.88 11.77 -52.65
CA SER A 3 56.97 12.36 -51.33
C SER A 3 55.84 11.88 -50.41
N THR A 4 56.25 11.58 -49.19
CA THR A 4 55.46 11.31 -47.98
C THR A 4 54.52 12.47 -47.63
N SER A 5 53.22 12.23 -47.68
CA SER A 5 52.22 12.70 -46.70
C SER A 5 50.83 12.42 -47.25
N PHE A 6 50.13 11.45 -46.67
CA PHE A 6 48.70 11.46 -46.36
C PHE A 6 48.37 10.15 -45.62
N ILE A 7 49.08 9.92 -44.50
CA ILE A 7 48.68 8.91 -43.51
C ILE A 7 48.11 9.69 -42.31
N THR A 8 46.97 10.34 -42.53
CA THR A 8 46.24 11.06 -41.49
C THR A 8 44.74 10.82 -41.67
N SER A 9 44.31 9.55 -41.67
CA SER A 9 42.88 9.20 -41.58
C SER A 9 42.60 7.81 -41.01
N ALA A 10 43.49 7.26 -40.18
CA ALA A 10 43.30 5.93 -39.62
C ALA A 10 43.45 5.88 -38.08
N LEU A 11 43.01 6.93 -37.37
CA LEU A 11 43.07 6.93 -35.90
C LEU A 11 41.80 7.49 -35.22
N LEU A 12 40.61 7.15 -35.72
CA LEU A 12 39.35 7.43 -35.01
C LEU A 12 38.28 6.34 -35.20
N SER A 13 38.72 5.08 -35.31
CA SER A 13 37.81 3.93 -35.29
C SER A 13 38.27 2.89 -34.27
N SER A 14 38.63 3.34 -33.06
CA SER A 14 38.58 2.47 -31.89
C SER A 14 37.11 2.26 -31.54
N LEU A 15 36.45 1.36 -32.26
CA LEU A 15 35.19 0.75 -31.87
C LEU A 15 35.36 0.25 -30.44
N SER A 16 34.74 0.95 -29.49
CA SER A 16 34.55 0.45 -28.14
C SER A 16 33.69 -0.81 -28.27
N TYR A 17 34.33 -1.98 -28.29
CA TYR A 17 33.66 -3.23 -28.05
C TYR A 17 33.16 -3.20 -26.61
N VAL A 18 31.92 -2.75 -26.41
CA VAL A 18 31.20 -3.03 -25.17
C VAL A 18 30.77 -4.48 -25.28
N ALA A 19 31.66 -5.38 -24.83
CA ALA A 19 31.26 -6.73 -24.50
C ALA A 19 30.35 -6.62 -23.27
N ALA A 20 29.04 -6.56 -23.48
CA ALA A 20 28.08 -6.80 -22.42
C ALA A 20 28.26 -8.27 -22.00
N ALA A 21 29.15 -8.52 -21.04
CA ALA A 21 29.22 -9.81 -20.38
C ALA A 21 27.83 -10.04 -19.76
N PRO A 22 27.13 -11.14 -20.07
CA PRO A 22 25.93 -11.48 -19.35
C PRO A 22 26.31 -11.54 -17.87
N ALA A 23 25.73 -10.65 -17.06
CA ALA A 23 25.87 -10.75 -15.63
C ALA A 23 25.44 -12.18 -15.27
N LEU A 24 26.34 -12.93 -14.64
CA LEU A 24 25.99 -14.19 -14.01
C LEU A 24 25.04 -13.82 -12.88
N VAL A 25 23.75 -13.71 -13.21
CA VAL A 25 22.70 -13.66 -12.21
C VAL A 25 22.77 -15.04 -11.58
N GLU A 26 23.38 -15.14 -10.40
CA GLU A 26 23.13 -16.27 -9.53
C GLU A 26 21.63 -16.33 -9.33
N LEU A 27 20.98 -17.24 -10.05
CA LEU A 27 19.59 -17.58 -9.82
C LEU A 27 19.55 -18.20 -8.43
N SER A 28 19.31 -17.35 -7.42
CA SER A 28 19.08 -17.80 -6.06
C SER A 28 17.93 -18.80 -6.11
N ALA A 29 18.16 -20.00 -5.61
CA ALA A 29 17.13 -21.02 -5.53
C ALA A 29 15.94 -20.40 -4.79
N ARG A 30 14.76 -20.39 -5.43
CA ARG A 30 13.55 -19.90 -4.78
C ARG A 30 13.37 -20.68 -3.49
N GLN A 31 13.05 -19.96 -2.41
CA GLN A 31 12.66 -20.56 -1.15
C GLN A 31 11.54 -21.59 -1.41
N SER A 32 11.55 -22.70 -0.68
CA SER A 32 10.51 -23.71 -0.79
C SER A 32 9.14 -23.08 -0.50
N ILE A 33 8.17 -23.33 -1.38
CA ILE A 33 6.80 -22.84 -1.23
C ILE A 33 6.02 -23.88 -0.44
N THR A 34 5.45 -23.48 0.69
CA THR A 34 4.51 -24.31 1.45
C THR A 34 3.09 -23.96 1.02
N ALA A 35 2.40 -24.90 0.37
CA ALA A 35 1.00 -24.72 0.01
C ALA A 35 0.11 -24.70 1.27
N LEU A 36 -0.76 -23.70 1.36
CA LEU A 36 -1.78 -23.61 2.41
C LEU A 36 -2.96 -24.53 2.08
N THR A 37 -3.54 -25.12 3.11
CA THR A 37 -4.81 -25.85 2.99
C THR A 37 -5.98 -24.91 2.74
N ALA A 38 -7.08 -25.43 2.19
CA ALA A 38 -8.31 -24.66 2.00
C ALA A 38 -8.85 -24.07 3.32
N ALA A 39 -8.68 -24.78 4.44
CA ALA A 39 -9.07 -24.30 5.77
C ALA A 39 -8.19 -23.12 6.25
N GLN A 40 -6.88 -23.16 5.97
CA GLN A 40 -5.99 -22.04 6.28
C GLN A 40 -6.29 -20.82 5.40
N ILE A 41 -6.75 -21.00 4.16
CA ILE A 41 -7.15 -19.90 3.29
C ILE A 41 -8.49 -19.31 3.76
N SER A 42 -9.43 -20.14 4.19
CA SER A 42 -10.79 -19.69 4.52
C SER A 42 -10.85 -18.74 5.70
N VAL A 43 -9.91 -18.80 6.64
CA VAL A 43 -9.84 -17.86 7.78
C VAL A 43 -9.59 -16.41 7.35
N PHE A 44 -9.06 -16.19 6.14
CA PHE A 44 -8.82 -14.85 5.61
C PHE A 44 -10.04 -14.24 4.92
N LYS A 45 -11.07 -15.03 4.60
CA LYS A 45 -12.24 -14.54 3.85
C LYS A 45 -12.92 -13.31 4.47
N PRO A 46 -13.21 -13.26 5.79
CA PRO A 46 -13.83 -12.08 6.39
C PRO A 46 -12.99 -10.82 6.15
N PHE A 47 -11.67 -10.94 6.25
CA PHE A 47 -10.71 -9.86 6.06
C PHE A 47 -10.62 -9.40 4.61
N THR A 48 -10.69 -10.32 3.65
CA THR A 48 -10.78 -9.97 2.22
C THR A 48 -12.06 -9.19 1.92
N HIS A 49 -13.19 -9.54 2.53
CA HIS A 49 -14.43 -8.78 2.39
C HIS A 49 -14.36 -7.40 3.06
N PHE A 50 -13.71 -7.28 4.23
CA PHE A 50 -13.45 -5.96 4.83
C PHE A 50 -12.59 -5.09 3.92
N ALA A 51 -11.47 -5.61 3.41
CA ALA A 51 -10.62 -4.89 2.46
C ALA A 51 -11.39 -4.48 1.19
N SER A 52 -12.17 -5.39 0.61
CA SER A 52 -12.98 -5.09 -0.59
C SER A 52 -14.06 -4.04 -0.31
N THR A 53 -14.63 -4.01 0.90
CA THR A 53 -15.61 -2.99 1.31
C THR A 53 -15.01 -1.59 1.33
N ALA A 54 -13.69 -1.44 1.50
CA ALA A 54 -13.04 -0.13 1.53
C ALA A 54 -13.12 0.61 0.18
N TYR A 55 -13.44 -0.07 -0.91
CA TYR A 55 -13.70 0.54 -2.22
C TYR A 55 -15.12 1.07 -2.39
N CYS A 56 -16.01 0.82 -1.43
CA CYS A 56 -17.38 1.33 -1.45
C CYS A 56 -17.44 2.79 -0.98
N GLN A 57 -18.43 3.54 -1.49
CA GLN A 57 -18.64 4.92 -1.07
C GLN A 57 -18.86 5.04 0.45
N PRO A 58 -18.34 6.09 1.11
CA PRO A 58 -18.53 6.29 2.55
C PRO A 58 -20.00 6.33 2.99
N SER A 59 -20.89 6.82 2.13
CA SER A 59 -22.35 6.85 2.35
C SER A 59 -22.96 5.45 2.50
N THR A 60 -22.36 4.41 1.91
CA THR A 60 -22.82 3.03 2.03
C THR A 60 -22.06 2.25 3.09
N THR A 61 -20.77 2.55 3.32
CA THR A 61 -20.00 1.87 4.38
C THR A 61 -20.43 2.31 5.78
N ILE A 62 -20.81 3.59 5.98
CA ILE A 62 -21.33 4.04 7.28
C ILE A 62 -22.69 3.40 7.63
N ASN A 63 -23.47 3.03 6.61
CA ASN A 63 -24.75 2.34 6.75
C ASN A 63 -24.63 0.81 6.59
N TRP A 64 -23.41 0.32 6.37
CA TRP A 64 -23.08 -1.07 6.06
C TRP A 64 -23.97 -1.73 4.99
N SER A 65 -24.18 -1.04 3.88
CA SER A 65 -25.16 -1.40 2.84
C SER A 65 -24.55 -1.66 1.45
N CYS A 66 -23.23 -1.85 1.36
CA CYS A 66 -22.52 -2.06 0.09
C CYS A 66 -22.58 -3.52 -0.41
N GLY A 67 -23.80 -4.04 -0.61
CA GLY A 67 -24.04 -5.30 -1.30
C GLY A 67 -23.35 -6.51 -0.66
N ALA A 68 -22.81 -7.40 -1.50
CA ALA A 68 -22.28 -8.70 -1.09
C ALA A 68 -21.13 -8.59 -0.07
N ASN A 69 -20.30 -7.54 -0.16
CA ASN A 69 -19.18 -7.34 0.75
C ASN A 69 -19.64 -7.04 2.19
N CYS A 70 -20.58 -6.10 2.37
CA CYS A 70 -21.18 -5.85 3.68
C CYS A 70 -22.02 -7.05 4.16
N ALA A 71 -22.73 -7.71 3.24
CA ALA A 71 -23.51 -8.91 3.55
C ALA A 71 -22.65 -10.11 3.99
N ALA A 72 -21.36 -10.15 3.64
CA ALA A 72 -20.44 -11.19 4.10
C ALA A 72 -19.98 -10.98 5.55
N ASN A 73 -20.05 -9.74 6.06
CA ASN A 73 -19.62 -9.35 7.40
C ASN A 73 -20.76 -8.59 8.13
N ARG A 74 -21.95 -9.20 8.21
CA ARG A 74 -23.19 -8.52 8.70
C ARG A 74 -23.12 -8.05 10.15
N ASP A 75 -22.18 -8.60 10.93
CA ASP A 75 -22.02 -8.26 12.33
C ASP A 75 -21.20 -6.99 12.57
N PHE A 76 -20.71 -6.36 11.49
CA PHE A 76 -19.96 -5.13 11.59
C PHE A 76 -20.86 -3.94 11.94
N ILE A 77 -20.40 -3.14 12.90
CA ILE A 77 -21.06 -1.94 13.41
C ILE A 77 -20.18 -0.75 13.02
N PRO A 78 -20.51 -0.02 11.93
CA PRO A 78 -19.75 1.15 11.53
C PRO A 78 -19.77 2.24 12.60
N LYS A 79 -18.63 2.90 12.78
CA LYS A 79 -18.45 4.08 13.65
C LYS A 79 -18.23 5.34 12.84
N ALA A 80 -17.39 5.26 11.82
CA ALA A 80 -17.03 6.39 10.97
C ALA A 80 -16.63 5.90 9.58
N SER A 81 -16.92 6.70 8.56
CA SER A 81 -16.44 6.50 7.20
C SER A 81 -16.12 7.85 6.57
N GLY A 82 -15.19 7.88 5.62
CA GLY A 82 -14.79 9.13 4.96
C GLY A 82 -13.92 8.91 3.72
N GLY A 83 -13.36 10.00 3.22
CA GLY A 83 -12.62 10.05 1.97
C GLY A 83 -13.50 10.39 0.76
N ASP A 84 -12.85 10.72 -0.35
CA ASP A 84 -13.48 11.02 -1.64
C ASP A 84 -13.07 10.03 -2.75
N GLY A 85 -12.14 9.11 -2.45
CA GLY A 85 -11.63 8.11 -3.40
C GLY A 85 -10.76 8.73 -4.49
N SER A 86 -10.23 9.91 -4.23
CA SER A 86 -9.34 10.68 -5.08
C SER A 86 -8.26 11.36 -4.25
N SER A 87 -8.53 12.55 -3.70
CA SER A 87 -7.53 13.29 -2.91
C SER A 87 -7.32 12.70 -1.51
N VAL A 88 -8.33 11.98 -1.01
CA VAL A 88 -8.28 11.20 0.22
C VAL A 88 -8.95 9.86 -0.08
N GLN A 89 -8.17 8.79 0.00
CA GLN A 89 -8.68 7.42 -0.15
C GLN A 89 -9.87 7.16 0.78
N PHE A 90 -10.85 6.38 0.32
CA PHE A 90 -11.94 5.99 1.21
C PHE A 90 -11.41 5.23 2.42
N TRP A 91 -12.06 5.44 3.55
CA TRP A 91 -11.74 4.71 4.77
C TRP A 91 -12.99 4.52 5.61
N TYR A 92 -12.95 3.52 6.49
CA TYR A 92 -13.98 3.32 7.50
C TYR A 92 -13.41 2.67 8.77
N VAL A 93 -14.10 2.90 9.88
CA VAL A 93 -13.80 2.34 11.20
C VAL A 93 -15.09 1.80 11.82
N GLY A 94 -15.01 0.67 12.51
CA GLY A 94 -16.13 0.12 13.27
C GLY A 94 -15.74 -1.14 14.03
N PHE A 95 -16.72 -1.81 14.63
CA PHE A 95 -16.48 -3.02 15.42
C PHE A 95 -17.11 -4.24 14.77
N SER A 96 -16.37 -5.35 14.67
CA SER A 96 -16.92 -6.66 14.32
C SER A 96 -16.90 -7.56 15.54
N SER A 97 -18.08 -8.05 15.92
CA SER A 97 -18.26 -8.97 17.04
C SER A 97 -17.69 -10.35 16.73
N SER A 98 -17.85 -10.85 15.50
CA SER A 98 -17.32 -12.15 15.06
C SER A 98 -15.79 -12.16 15.07
N GLN A 99 -15.15 -11.01 14.82
CA GLN A 99 -13.71 -10.85 14.87
C GLN A 99 -13.20 -10.44 16.24
N ALA A 100 -14.09 -10.04 17.16
CA ALA A 100 -13.75 -9.39 18.43
C ALA A 100 -12.72 -8.25 18.25
N SER A 101 -12.92 -7.42 17.22
CA SER A 101 -11.92 -6.46 16.75
C SER A 101 -12.55 -5.16 16.30
N VAL A 102 -11.85 -4.06 16.55
CA VAL A 102 -12.05 -2.83 15.77
C VAL A 102 -11.43 -3.05 14.40
N ILE A 103 -12.20 -2.84 13.35
CA ILE A 103 -11.75 -2.93 11.97
C ILE A 103 -11.54 -1.53 11.42
N VAL A 104 -10.40 -1.31 10.78
CA VAL A 104 -10.09 -0.13 9.99
C VAL A 104 -9.84 -0.60 8.56
N GLY A 105 -10.58 -0.08 7.60
CA GLY A 105 -10.35 -0.35 6.19
C GLY A 105 -9.92 0.92 5.46
N HIS A 106 -8.92 0.82 4.60
CA HIS A 106 -8.48 1.86 3.67
C HIS A 106 -8.60 1.39 2.23
N GLN A 107 -9.04 2.29 1.36
CA GLN A 107 -9.06 2.04 -0.06
C GLN A 107 -7.64 2.06 -0.62
N GLY A 108 -7.22 0.98 -1.26
CA GLY A 108 -6.00 0.99 -2.05
C GLY A 108 -6.13 1.85 -3.32
N THR A 109 -5.02 2.19 -3.95
CA THR A 109 -5.03 3.03 -5.15
C THR A 109 -5.88 2.42 -6.27
N ASP A 110 -6.68 3.26 -6.93
CA ASP A 110 -7.40 2.89 -8.14
C ASP A 110 -6.45 2.91 -9.34
N PHE A 111 -6.07 1.71 -9.81
CA PHE A 111 -5.11 1.55 -10.91
C PHE A 111 -5.60 2.14 -12.24
N SER A 112 -6.90 2.42 -12.41
CA SER A 112 -7.42 3.10 -13.61
C SER A 112 -7.02 4.58 -13.66
N LYS A 113 -6.59 5.16 -12.53
CA LYS A 113 -6.10 6.54 -12.40
C LYS A 113 -4.56 6.65 -12.40
N ILE A 114 -3.84 5.52 -12.35
CA ILE A 114 -2.40 5.44 -12.03
C ILE A 114 -1.46 5.61 -13.21
N ALA A 115 -1.95 5.72 -14.45
CA ALA A 115 -1.08 5.78 -15.63
C ALA A 115 -0.09 6.98 -15.63
N ALA A 116 -0.19 7.91 -14.67
CA ALA A 116 0.75 9.01 -14.46
C ALA A 116 1.57 8.96 -13.14
N ASP A 117 1.14 8.22 -12.10
CA ASP A 117 1.75 8.26 -10.75
C ASP A 117 3.09 7.51 -10.66
N ALA A 118 3.42 6.69 -11.65
CA ALA A 118 4.64 5.90 -11.69
C ALA A 118 5.85 6.65 -12.31
N THR A 119 5.74 7.96 -12.57
CA THR A 119 6.83 8.74 -13.16
C THR A 119 7.27 9.87 -12.21
N ASP A 120 8.19 9.50 -11.31
CA ASP A 120 9.38 10.27 -10.90
C ASP A 120 9.31 11.30 -9.74
N ALA A 121 8.15 11.71 -9.20
CA ALA A 121 8.11 12.82 -8.22
C ALA A 121 7.97 12.44 -6.72
N ASP A 122 7.28 11.35 -6.35
CA ASP A 122 6.96 11.04 -4.93
C ASP A 122 7.64 9.77 -4.37
N ALA A 123 8.58 9.19 -5.12
CA ALA A 123 9.33 7.99 -4.73
C ALA A 123 10.46 8.25 -3.71
N PHE A 124 10.46 9.41 -3.04
CA PHE A 124 11.46 9.75 -2.04
C PHE A 124 11.13 9.14 -0.67
N LEU A 125 12.20 8.84 0.07
CA LEU A 125 12.13 8.39 1.45
C LEU A 125 12.07 9.60 2.39
N GLU A 126 11.04 9.68 3.21
CA GLU A 126 10.90 10.70 4.24
C GLU A 126 10.85 10.11 5.66
N SER A 127 11.19 10.92 6.67
CA SER A 127 10.99 10.52 8.06
C SER A 127 9.51 10.56 8.40
N LEU A 128 9.06 9.64 9.24
CA LEU A 128 7.70 9.67 9.78
C LEU A 128 7.50 10.91 10.65
N ASP A 129 6.32 11.55 10.53
CA ASP A 129 5.91 12.68 11.37
C ASP A 129 5.92 12.26 12.85
N SER A 130 6.67 12.99 13.68
CA SER A 130 6.87 12.63 15.09
C SER A 130 5.65 12.86 15.98
N THR A 131 4.67 13.65 15.51
CA THR A 131 3.37 13.81 16.18
C THR A 131 2.47 12.60 15.91
N LEU A 132 2.52 12.05 14.69
CA LEU A 132 1.75 10.86 14.31
C LEU A 132 2.40 9.55 14.77
N PHE A 133 3.74 9.51 14.80
CA PHE A 133 4.53 8.32 15.15
C PHE A 133 5.52 8.63 16.29
N PRO A 134 5.02 8.96 17.50
CA PRO A 134 5.87 9.31 18.62
C PRO A 134 6.79 8.15 19.00
N GLY A 135 8.08 8.45 19.22
CA GLY A 135 9.09 7.48 19.64
C GLY A 135 9.76 6.69 18.51
N VAL A 136 9.38 6.91 17.25
CA VAL A 136 10.07 6.30 16.10
C VAL A 136 11.33 7.11 15.75
N SER A 137 12.46 6.42 15.57
CA SER A 137 13.72 7.05 15.15
C SER A 137 13.58 7.72 13.77
N SER A 138 14.16 8.90 13.61
CA SER A 138 14.21 9.60 12.31
C SER A 138 15.01 8.85 11.24
N SER A 139 15.79 7.84 11.62
CA SER A 139 16.46 6.92 10.71
C SER A 139 15.48 5.96 10.01
N VAL A 140 14.28 5.75 10.56
CA VAL A 140 13.21 5.00 9.90
C VAL A 140 12.57 5.90 8.86
N LYS A 141 12.48 5.41 7.63
CA LYS A 141 11.94 6.15 6.50
C LYS A 141 10.80 5.39 5.84
N ALA A 142 9.84 6.13 5.30
CA ALA A 142 8.75 5.60 4.48
C ALA A 142 8.73 6.30 3.13
N HIS A 143 8.11 5.66 2.13
CA HIS A 143 7.81 6.31 0.86
C HIS A 143 6.89 7.51 1.11
N SER A 144 7.27 8.67 0.58
CA SER A 144 6.62 9.93 0.93
C SER A 144 5.13 9.96 0.56
N GLY A 145 4.75 9.46 -0.62
CA GLY A 145 3.34 9.31 -0.99
C GLY A 145 2.51 8.53 0.04
N PHE A 146 3.01 7.41 0.59
CA PHE A 146 2.27 6.63 1.59
C PHE A 146 2.20 7.34 2.95
N ALA A 147 3.28 7.99 3.37
CA ALA A 147 3.30 8.75 4.61
C ALA A 147 2.31 9.94 4.55
N ASN A 148 2.32 10.66 3.43
CA ASN A 148 1.40 11.78 3.18
C ASN A 148 -0.07 11.33 3.12
N GLU A 149 -0.39 10.26 2.39
CA GLU A 149 -1.76 9.73 2.34
C GLU A 149 -2.26 9.25 3.71
N GLN A 150 -1.40 8.57 4.48
CA GLN A 150 -1.73 8.13 5.83
C GLN A 150 -2.00 9.35 6.74
N ALA A 151 -1.16 10.39 6.66
CA ALA A 151 -1.28 11.59 7.49
C ALA A 151 -2.61 12.33 7.28
N LYS A 152 -3.16 12.34 6.06
CA LYS A 152 -4.46 12.99 5.74
C LYS A 152 -5.63 12.48 6.59
N THR A 153 -5.57 11.23 7.03
CA THR A 153 -6.68 10.55 7.73
C THR A 153 -6.34 10.16 9.17
N ALA A 154 -5.06 10.15 9.55
CA ALA A 154 -4.52 9.65 10.81
C ALA A 154 -5.32 10.07 12.05
N THR A 155 -5.50 11.38 12.26
CA THR A 155 -6.16 11.91 13.46
C THR A 155 -7.64 11.51 13.54
N LYS A 156 -8.35 11.51 12.40
CA LYS A 156 -9.78 11.14 12.35
C LYS A 156 -9.97 9.64 12.62
N ILE A 157 -9.12 8.82 12.01
CA ILE A 157 -9.14 7.37 12.20
C ILE A 157 -8.76 7.01 13.64
N LEU A 158 -7.70 7.62 14.20
CA LEU A 158 -7.29 7.36 15.58
C LEU A 158 -8.41 7.68 16.58
N ALA A 159 -9.07 8.83 16.43
CA ALA A 159 -10.20 9.20 17.28
C ALA A 159 -11.37 8.20 17.15
N ALA A 160 -11.71 7.79 15.93
CA ALA A 160 -12.76 6.79 15.70
C ALA A 160 -12.40 5.43 16.30
N VAL A 161 -11.15 4.98 16.16
CA VAL A 161 -10.64 3.73 16.73
C VAL A 161 -10.73 3.78 18.25
N GLN A 162 -10.20 4.83 18.89
CA GLN A 162 -10.24 4.99 20.34
C GLN A 162 -11.68 5.00 20.88
N SER A 163 -12.59 5.73 20.21
CA SER A 163 -14.01 5.73 20.58
C SER A 163 -14.65 4.35 20.44
N THR A 164 -14.31 3.60 19.39
CA THR A 164 -14.82 2.24 19.16
C THR A 164 -14.27 1.25 20.19
N ILE A 165 -12.98 1.34 20.52
CA ILE A 165 -12.35 0.53 21.58
C ILE A 165 -13.08 0.76 22.90
N ALA A 166 -13.31 2.02 23.29
CA ALA A 166 -13.99 2.36 24.53
C ALA A 166 -15.44 1.82 24.55
N ALA A 167 -16.19 2.00 23.46
CA ALA A 167 -17.57 1.57 23.36
C ALA A 167 -17.75 0.04 23.43
N HIS A 168 -16.82 -0.72 22.85
CA HIS A 168 -16.93 -2.18 22.72
C HIS A 168 -15.97 -2.97 23.63
N LYS A 169 -15.15 -2.27 24.43
CA LYS A 169 -14.07 -2.86 25.25
C LYS A 169 -13.15 -3.76 24.42
N ALA A 170 -12.91 -3.37 23.17
CA ALA A 170 -12.15 -4.16 22.22
C ALA A 170 -10.68 -4.25 22.66
N LYS A 171 -10.09 -5.44 22.50
CA LYS A 171 -8.67 -5.69 22.80
C LYS A 171 -7.81 -5.82 21.54
N LYS A 172 -8.43 -5.80 20.38
CA LYS A 172 -7.80 -6.00 19.08
C LYS A 172 -8.25 -4.89 18.13
N VAL A 173 -7.29 -4.42 17.35
CA VAL A 173 -7.52 -3.57 16.18
C VAL A 173 -6.95 -4.34 15.00
N THR A 174 -7.66 -4.37 13.88
CA THR A 174 -7.17 -4.94 12.63
C THR A 174 -7.35 -3.95 11.51
N VAL A 175 -6.29 -3.79 10.71
CA VAL A 175 -6.19 -2.76 9.68
C VAL A 175 -6.06 -3.46 8.32
N TYR A 176 -6.81 -2.96 7.34
CA TYR A 176 -6.81 -3.39 5.94
C TYR A 176 -6.69 -2.18 5.02
#